data_AF-A0A3D1UQ90-F1
#
_entry.id   AF-A0A3D1UQ90-F1
#
_cell.length_a   1.000
_cell.length_b   1.000
_cell.length_c   1.000
_cell.angle_alpha   90.00
_cell.angle_beta   90.00
_cell.angle_gamma   90.00
#
_symmetry.space_group_name_H-M   'P 1'
#
loop_
_entity.id
_entity.type
_entity.pdbx_description
1 polymer ?
#
loop_
_entity_poly.entity_id
_entity_poly.type
_entity_poly.pdbx_seq_one_letter_code
_entity_poly.pdbx_strand_id
1 'polypeptide(L)'
;MTFRQALAKHRFIAALLIIGMAIHSVLLIIHVHDILIRDIPVDFLFFYFIFYLCLCGYLIVRMIQVKPILRWFCLVLILSFYTLLTQIPAFGSARPFSERHACISNMRSIYTACLAYADDHAGFYPSSLQLLLKGDRIYLQRETLHCPACRKRQKERCDYLYYGAGLIKGREPMDYLLLQDKLYNHKEKRFQSKLFLDKNDFRIEQKI
;
A
#
# COMPACT_ATOMS: atom_id res chain seq x y z
N MET A 1 -19.06 10.93 48.03
CA MET A 1 -20.15 10.42 47.16
C MET A 1 -19.74 9.03 46.69
N THR A 2 -20.51 7.99 46.99
CA THR A 2 -20.14 6.60 46.68
C THR A 2 -20.33 6.28 45.19
N PHE A 3 -19.58 5.32 44.64
CA PHE A 3 -19.61 4.93 43.21
C PHE A 3 -21.02 4.67 42.68
N ARG A 4 -21.89 4.04 43.50
CA ARG A 4 -23.31 3.81 43.18
C ARG A 4 -24.12 5.10 43.03
N GLN A 5 -23.83 6.14 43.83
CA GLN A 5 -24.52 7.43 43.75
C GLN A 5 -24.10 8.26 42.53
N ALA A 6 -22.84 8.17 42.11
CA ALA A 6 -22.35 8.81 40.89
C ALA A 6 -22.93 8.16 39.61
N LEU A 7 -23.06 6.82 39.61
CA LEU A 7 -23.67 6.06 38.52
C LEU A 7 -25.18 6.35 38.38
N ALA A 8 -25.88 6.53 39.50
CA ALA A 8 -27.32 6.84 39.51
C ALA A 8 -27.64 8.23 38.95
N LYS A 9 -26.74 9.21 39.09
CA LYS A 9 -26.94 10.59 38.63
C LYS A 9 -26.74 10.76 37.11
N HIS A 10 -25.94 9.90 36.48
CA HIS A 10 -25.57 10.02 35.05
C HIS A 10 -25.70 8.69 34.30
N ARG A 11 -26.82 7.99 34.52
CA ARG A 11 -27.13 6.67 33.92
C ARG A 11 -27.02 6.66 32.39
N PHE A 12 -27.41 7.75 31.74
CA PHE A 12 -27.35 7.90 30.28
C PHE A 12 -25.91 7.87 29.75
N ILE A 13 -24.98 8.54 30.44
CA ILE A 13 -23.57 8.61 30.03
C ILE A 13 -22.85 7.29 30.31
N ALA A 14 -23.17 6.63 31.43
CA ALA A 14 -22.65 5.29 31.72
C ALA A 14 -23.16 4.26 30.69
N ALA A 15 -24.42 4.35 30.28
CA ALA A 15 -24.98 3.50 29.23
C ALA A 15 -24.27 3.73 27.88
N LEU A 16 -24.05 4.98 27.47
CA LEU A 16 -23.30 5.31 26.25
C LEU A 16 -21.87 4.76 26.26
N LEU A 17 -21.17 4.82 27.39
CA LEU A 17 -19.82 4.26 27.52
C LEU A 17 -19.81 2.73 27.44
N ILE A 18 -20.78 2.06 28.07
CA ILE A 18 -20.92 0.60 27.99
C ILE A 18 -21.25 0.16 26.57
N ILE A 19 -22.15 0.88 25.89
CA ILE A 19 -22.47 0.65 24.47
C ILE A 19 -21.22 0.86 23.62
N GLY A 20 -20.46 1.94 23.85
CA GLY A 20 -19.19 2.20 23.16
C GLY A 20 -18.17 1.08 23.35
N MET A 21 -17.98 0.60 24.60
CA MET A 21 -17.11 -0.53 24.89
C MET A 21 -17.59 -1.83 24.22
N ALA A 22 -18.90 -2.11 24.23
CA ALA A 22 -19.46 -3.30 23.61
C ALA A 22 -19.30 -3.29 22.08
N ILE A 23 -19.59 -2.15 21.42
CA ILE A 23 -19.33 -1.96 19.99
C ILE A 23 -17.84 -2.18 19.70
N HIS A 24 -16.96 -1.67 20.55
CA HIS A 24 -15.53 -1.83 20.39
C HIS A 24 -15.05 -3.29 20.50
N SER A 25 -15.60 -4.05 21.45
CA SER A 25 -15.34 -5.48 21.61
C SER A 25 -15.82 -6.29 20.40
N VAL A 26 -16.99 -5.97 19.85
CA VAL A 26 -17.53 -6.63 18.65
C VAL A 26 -16.66 -6.33 17.42
N LEU A 27 -16.26 -5.07 17.22
CA LEU A 27 -15.36 -4.69 16.14
C LEU A 27 -13.99 -5.37 16.27
N LEU A 28 -13.45 -5.49 17.49
CA LEU A 28 -12.21 -6.23 17.75
C LEU A 28 -12.33 -7.70 17.36
N ILE A 29 -13.44 -8.35 17.71
CA ILE A 29 -13.68 -9.76 17.37
C ILE A 29 -13.78 -9.97 15.85
N ILE A 30 -14.54 -9.12 15.15
CA ILE A 30 -14.67 -9.18 13.69
C ILE A 30 -13.32 -9.00 13.01
N HIS A 31 -12.48 -8.10 13.52
CA HIS A 31 -11.16 -7.84 12.95
C HIS A 31 -10.14 -8.94 13.26
N VAL A 32 -10.12 -9.49 14.48
CA VAL A 32 -9.29 -10.66 14.80
C VAL A 32 -9.67 -11.84 13.90
N HIS A 33 -10.96 -12.02 13.63
CA HIS A 33 -11.46 -13.03 12.71
C HIS A 33 -11.00 -12.76 11.25
N ASP A 34 -11.07 -11.52 10.76
CA ASP A 34 -10.55 -11.17 9.43
C ASP A 34 -9.03 -11.34 9.32
N ILE A 35 -8.25 -11.06 10.37
CA ILE A 35 -6.80 -11.32 10.41
C ILE A 35 -6.52 -12.82 10.33
N LEU A 36 -7.24 -13.64 11.11
CA LEU A 36 -7.03 -15.08 11.13
C LEU A 36 -7.44 -15.79 9.83
N ILE A 37 -8.35 -15.22 9.05
CA ILE A 37 -8.97 -15.91 7.90
C ILE A 37 -8.59 -15.28 6.56
N ARG A 38 -8.29 -13.98 6.50
CA ARG A 38 -8.18 -13.24 5.23
C ARG A 38 -6.82 -12.58 4.96
N ASP A 39 -5.84 -12.68 5.85
CA ASP A 39 -4.47 -12.15 5.64
C ASP A 39 -4.43 -10.66 5.20
N ILE A 40 -5.39 -9.85 5.66
CA ILE A 40 -5.52 -8.44 5.27
C ILE A 40 -4.49 -7.60 6.04
N PRO A 41 -3.72 -6.70 5.38
CA PRO A 41 -2.78 -5.80 6.06
C PRO A 41 -3.53 -4.81 6.96
N VAL A 42 -3.04 -4.64 8.18
CA VAL A 42 -3.78 -3.98 9.27
C VAL A 42 -3.66 -2.45 9.22
N ASP A 43 -4.79 -1.74 9.12
CA ASP A 43 -4.88 -0.31 9.38
C ASP A 43 -5.32 -0.06 10.83
N PHE A 44 -4.39 -0.25 11.78
CA PHE A 44 -4.61 -0.10 13.23
C PHE A 44 -5.11 1.30 13.65
N LEU A 45 -4.97 2.31 12.80
CA LEU A 45 -5.21 3.72 13.11
C LEU A 45 -6.66 4.01 13.54
N PHE A 46 -7.64 3.38 12.88
CA PHE A 46 -9.06 3.66 13.12
C PHE A 46 -9.55 3.12 14.47
N PHE A 47 -9.07 1.94 14.86
CA PHE A 47 -9.41 1.30 16.13
C PHE A 47 -8.88 2.11 17.33
N TYR A 48 -7.61 2.53 17.28
CA TYR A 48 -7.01 3.35 18.32
C TYR A 48 -7.66 4.73 18.42
N PHE A 49 -8.08 5.32 17.29
CA PHE A 49 -8.76 6.62 17.28
C PHE A 49 -10.12 6.58 18.00
N ILE A 50 -10.95 5.56 17.75
CA ILE A 50 -12.25 5.40 18.44
C ILE A 50 -12.04 5.12 19.93
N PHE A 51 -11.10 4.25 20.29
CA PHE A 51 -10.73 4.02 21.70
C PHE A 51 -10.38 5.33 22.41
N TYR A 52 -9.57 6.16 21.74
CA TYR A 52 -9.09 7.43 22.26
C TYR A 52 -10.23 8.43 22.47
N LEU A 53 -11.16 8.54 21.52
CA LEU A 53 -12.35 9.39 21.66
C LEU A 53 -13.22 8.97 22.85
N CYS A 54 -13.42 7.66 23.05
CA CYS A 54 -14.16 7.13 24.19
C CYS A 54 -13.44 7.41 25.53
N LEU A 55 -12.11 7.26 25.58
CA LEU A 55 -11.30 7.56 26.76
C LEU A 55 -11.30 9.06 27.09
N CYS A 56 -11.17 9.93 26.09
CA CYS A 56 -11.26 11.37 26.25
C CYS A 56 -12.64 11.80 26.75
N GLY A 57 -13.72 11.25 26.19
CA GLY A 57 -15.09 11.49 26.66
C GLY A 57 -15.28 11.10 28.13
N TYR A 58 -14.77 9.92 28.53
CA TYR A 58 -14.79 9.48 29.93
C TYR A 58 -14.03 10.44 30.86
N LEU A 59 -12.83 10.87 30.46
CA LEU A 59 -12.00 11.76 31.27
C LEU A 59 -12.60 13.17 31.41
N ILE A 60 -13.20 13.72 30.35
CA ILE A 60 -13.90 15.02 30.39
C ILE A 60 -15.08 14.96 31.38
N VAL A 61 -15.87 13.89 31.35
CA VAL A 61 -16.97 13.69 32.31
C VAL A 61 -16.47 13.61 33.76
N ARG A 62 -15.31 12.97 33.98
CA ARG A 62 -14.69 12.88 35.31
C ARG A 62 -14.08 14.21 35.77
N MET A 63 -13.56 15.03 34.85
CA MET A 63 -13.05 16.38 35.14
C MET A 63 -14.14 17.34 35.63
N ILE A 64 -15.36 17.21 35.11
CA ILE A 64 -16.51 18.01 35.59
C ILE A 64 -16.88 17.64 37.04
N GLN A 65 -16.54 16.43 37.50
CA GLN A 65 -16.94 15.91 38.80
C GLN A 65 -15.92 16.12 39.94
N VAL A 66 -14.61 16.27 39.67
CA VAL A 66 -13.59 16.34 40.75
C VAL A 66 -12.38 17.23 40.38
N LYS A 67 -12.10 18.26 41.21
CA LYS A 67 -11.03 19.27 40.99
C LYS A 67 -9.57 18.78 40.94
N PRO A 68 -9.11 17.67 41.58
CA PRO A 68 -7.70 17.27 41.54
C PRO A 68 -7.34 16.32 40.36
N ILE A 69 -8.28 16.00 39.46
CA ILE A 69 -8.06 15.02 38.38
C ILE A 69 -7.31 15.61 37.17
N LEU A 70 -7.21 16.93 37.06
CA LEU A 70 -6.58 17.63 35.93
C LEU A 70 -5.12 17.19 35.68
N ARG A 71 -4.35 16.93 36.75
CA ARG A 71 -2.94 16.50 36.63
C ARG A 71 -2.81 15.13 35.97
N TRP A 72 -3.67 14.18 36.35
CA TRP A 72 -3.69 12.84 35.78
C TRP A 72 -4.19 12.83 34.33
N PHE A 73 -5.13 13.73 33.99
CA PHE A 73 -5.58 13.94 32.62
C PHE A 73 -4.45 14.40 31.70
N CYS A 74 -3.70 15.43 32.10
CA CYS A 74 -2.57 15.92 31.31
C CYS A 74 -1.52 14.82 31.11
N LEU A 75 -1.26 14.00 32.14
CA LEU A 75 -0.27 12.93 32.08
C LEU A 75 -0.70 11.80 31.13
N VAL A 76 -1.96 11.36 31.18
CA VAL A 76 -2.51 10.37 30.24
C VAL A 76 -2.50 10.89 28.81
N LEU A 77 -2.87 12.16 28.61
CA LEU A 77 -2.89 12.81 27.29
C LEU A 77 -1.48 12.97 26.69
N ILE A 78 -0.47 13.23 27.51
CA ILE A 78 0.94 13.28 27.08
C ILE A 78 1.44 11.87 26.73
N LEU A 79 1.17 10.87 27.57
CA LEU A 79 1.59 9.48 27.29
C LEU A 79 0.94 8.95 26.01
N SER A 80 -0.32 9.31 25.76
CA SER A 80 -1.05 8.85 24.58
C SER A 80 -0.56 9.56 23.31
N PHE A 81 -0.23 10.85 23.38
CA PHE A 81 0.45 11.55 22.27
C PHE A 81 1.84 10.97 21.98
N TYR A 82 2.58 10.58 23.02
CA TYR A 82 3.87 9.92 22.87
C TYR A 82 3.76 8.60 22.10
N THR A 83 2.76 7.77 22.42
CA THR A 83 2.54 6.52 21.65
C THR A 83 2.15 6.77 20.20
N LEU A 84 1.39 7.84 19.92
CA LEU A 84 1.01 8.22 18.56
C LEU A 84 2.24 8.66 17.75
N LEU A 85 3.12 9.46 18.35
CA LEU A 85 4.38 9.91 17.76
C LEU A 85 5.33 8.75 17.44
N THR A 86 5.37 7.72 18.28
CA THR A 86 6.22 6.53 18.05
C THR A 86 5.67 5.59 16.97
N GLN A 87 4.37 5.69 16.66
CA GLN A 87 3.71 4.86 15.65
C GLN A 87 3.60 5.52 14.28
N ILE A 88 4.07 6.76 14.11
CA ILE A 88 4.27 7.33 12.77
C ILE A 88 5.37 6.49 12.11
N PRO A 89 5.05 5.61 11.13
CA PRO A 89 6.07 4.87 10.44
C PRO A 89 7.01 5.90 9.81
N ALA A 90 8.32 5.63 9.83
CA ALA A 90 9.30 6.48 9.19
C ALA A 90 9.00 6.54 7.67
N PHE A 91 8.14 7.48 7.26
CA PHE A 91 7.66 7.64 5.88
C PHE A 91 8.80 7.80 4.85
N GLY A 92 10.02 8.05 5.32
CA GLY A 92 11.23 8.04 4.50
C GLY A 92 11.59 6.69 3.87
N SER A 93 11.30 5.55 4.51
CA SER A 93 11.65 4.21 4.00
C SER A 93 10.57 3.58 3.12
N ALA A 94 9.32 4.04 3.21
CA ALA A 94 8.21 3.52 2.42
C ALA A 94 8.27 3.94 0.94
N ARG A 95 8.88 5.09 0.65
CA ARG A 95 8.93 5.66 -0.71
C ARG A 95 9.77 4.82 -1.69
N PRO A 96 11.01 4.39 -1.38
CA PRO A 96 11.74 3.48 -2.25
C PRO A 96 11.01 2.16 -2.50
N PHE A 97 10.32 1.63 -1.48
CA PHE A 97 9.55 0.40 -1.61
C PHE A 97 8.36 0.56 -2.57
N SER A 98 7.57 1.64 -2.43
CA SER A 98 6.44 1.89 -3.32
C SER A 98 6.88 2.18 -4.75
N GLU A 99 7.98 2.92 -4.94
CA GLU A 99 8.57 3.20 -6.26
C GLU A 99 9.02 1.90 -6.97
N ARG A 100 9.62 0.95 -6.24
CA ARG A 100 9.99 -0.38 -6.78
C ARG A 100 8.76 -1.22 -7.14
N HIS A 101 7.74 -1.22 -6.28
CA HIS A 101 6.51 -1.97 -6.54
C HIS A 101 5.77 -1.43 -7.77
N ALA A 102 5.70 -0.10 -7.91
CA ALA A 102 5.14 0.54 -9.09
C ALA A 102 5.95 0.25 -10.36
N CYS A 103 7.29 0.18 -10.28
CA CYS A 103 8.13 -0.24 -11.40
C CYS A 103 7.80 -1.67 -11.86
N ILE A 104 7.63 -2.61 -10.93
CA ILE A 104 7.19 -3.98 -11.24
C ILE A 104 5.79 -3.99 -11.89
N SER A 105 4.86 -3.19 -11.37
CA SER A 105 3.51 -3.07 -11.94
C SER A 105 3.55 -2.59 -13.39
N ASN A 106 4.40 -1.61 -13.69
CA ASN A 106 4.64 -1.15 -15.06
C ASN A 106 5.21 -2.27 -15.94
N MET A 107 6.17 -3.07 -15.46
CA MET A 107 6.71 -4.20 -16.21
C MET A 107 5.64 -5.24 -16.58
N ARG A 108 4.74 -5.55 -15.64
CA ARG A 108 3.59 -6.44 -15.88
C ARG A 108 2.64 -5.86 -16.92
N SER A 109 2.32 -4.58 -16.81
CA SER A 109 1.44 -3.88 -17.75
C SER A 109 2.04 -3.86 -19.17
N ILE A 110 3.35 -3.65 -19.28
CA ILE A 110 4.08 -3.74 -20.56
C ILE A 110 3.98 -5.15 -21.14
N TYR A 111 4.19 -6.19 -20.32
CA TYR A 111 4.08 -7.58 -20.76
C TYR A 111 2.67 -7.90 -21.27
N THR A 112 1.63 -7.54 -20.51
CA THR A 112 0.23 -7.73 -20.93
C THR A 112 -0.08 -6.99 -22.24
N ALA A 113 0.44 -5.77 -22.41
CA ALA A 113 0.29 -5.03 -23.67
C ALA A 113 1.01 -5.71 -24.84
N CYS A 114 2.18 -6.31 -24.62
CA CYS A 114 2.87 -7.12 -25.63
C CYS A 114 2.05 -8.35 -26.04
N LEU A 115 1.42 -9.03 -25.08
CA LEU A 115 0.54 -10.17 -25.37
C LEU A 115 -0.69 -9.76 -26.18
N ALA A 116 -1.34 -8.67 -25.79
CA ALA A 116 -2.50 -8.14 -26.53
C ALA A 116 -2.12 -7.70 -27.95
N TYR A 117 -0.96 -7.06 -28.12
CA TYR A 117 -0.42 -6.75 -29.43
C TYR A 117 -0.19 -8.01 -30.26
N ALA A 118 0.42 -9.04 -29.67
CA ALA A 118 0.70 -10.30 -30.36
C ALA A 118 -0.59 -11.01 -30.79
N ASP A 119 -1.65 -10.97 -29.98
CA ASP A 119 -2.96 -11.53 -30.34
C ASP A 119 -3.55 -10.87 -31.60
N ASP A 120 -3.35 -9.56 -31.75
CA ASP A 120 -3.81 -8.80 -32.92
C ASP A 120 -2.84 -8.92 -34.13
N HIS A 121 -1.60 -9.39 -33.93
CA HIS A 121 -0.53 -9.42 -34.94
C HIS A 121 0.02 -10.83 -35.18
N ALA A 122 -0.86 -11.81 -35.41
CA ALA A 122 -0.50 -13.18 -35.78
C ALA A 122 0.51 -13.86 -34.81
N GLY A 123 0.45 -13.50 -33.53
CA GLY A 123 1.33 -14.01 -32.47
C GLY A 123 2.68 -13.30 -32.37
N PHE A 124 3.00 -12.32 -33.22
CA PHE A 124 4.29 -11.62 -33.16
C PHE A 124 4.31 -10.56 -32.06
N TYR A 125 5.32 -10.65 -31.20
CA TYR A 125 5.61 -9.59 -30.25
C TYR A 125 6.02 -8.29 -30.98
N PRO A 126 5.78 -7.11 -30.39
CA PRO A 126 6.11 -5.84 -31.02
C PRO A 126 7.63 -5.72 -31.26
N SER A 127 8.04 -5.15 -32.39
CA SER A 127 9.47 -4.91 -32.65
C SER A 127 10.07 -3.85 -31.73
N SER A 128 9.23 -2.95 -31.19
CA SER A 128 9.63 -1.98 -30.18
C SER A 128 8.44 -1.59 -29.29
N LEU A 129 8.72 -1.20 -28.04
CA LEU A 129 7.66 -0.73 -27.12
C LEU A 129 6.95 0.54 -27.61
N GLN A 130 7.53 1.29 -28.55
CA GLN A 130 6.87 2.48 -29.10
C GLN A 130 5.64 2.12 -29.94
N LEU A 131 5.57 0.91 -30.51
CA LEU A 131 4.40 0.42 -31.23
C LEU A 131 3.21 0.19 -30.29
N LEU A 132 3.44 -0.02 -29.00
CA LEU A 132 2.36 -0.16 -28.03
C LEU A 132 1.66 1.18 -27.75
N LEU A 133 2.30 2.31 -28.10
CA LEU A 133 1.78 3.66 -27.90
C LEU A 133 1.12 4.26 -29.14
N LYS A 134 1.30 3.65 -30.32
CA LYS A 134 1.00 4.23 -31.62
C LYS A 134 0.37 3.20 -32.55
N GLY A 135 -0.53 3.65 -33.42
CA GLY A 135 -1.23 2.79 -34.39
C GLY A 135 -2.74 2.92 -34.24
N ASP A 136 -3.48 1.98 -34.84
CA ASP A 136 -4.95 1.98 -34.83
C ASP A 136 -5.53 1.63 -33.45
N ARG A 137 -4.74 0.94 -32.61
CA ARG A 137 -5.05 0.64 -31.21
C ARG A 137 -3.90 1.05 -30.31
N ILE A 138 -4.24 1.68 -29.17
CA ILE A 138 -3.29 2.04 -28.12
C ILE A 138 -3.35 0.93 -27.07
N TYR A 139 -2.28 0.14 -26.96
CA TYR A 139 -2.18 -0.99 -26.03
C TYR A 139 -1.61 -0.57 -24.66
N LEU A 140 -0.86 0.53 -24.62
CA LEU A 140 -0.16 0.98 -23.42
C LEU A 140 -0.16 2.50 -23.31
N GLN A 141 -0.33 3.00 -22.08
CA GLN A 141 -0.17 4.42 -21.78
C GLN A 141 1.32 4.80 -21.74
N ARG A 142 1.64 6.02 -22.19
CA ARG A 142 3.04 6.49 -22.27
C ARG A 142 3.69 6.52 -20.89
N GLU A 143 2.91 6.86 -19.87
CA GLU A 143 3.33 6.99 -18.47
C GLU A 143 3.91 5.67 -17.93
N THR A 144 3.42 4.53 -18.42
CA THR A 144 3.86 3.20 -18.01
C THR A 144 5.28 2.88 -18.47
N LEU A 145 5.81 3.56 -19.51
CA LEU A 145 7.19 3.41 -19.97
C LEU A 145 8.21 4.21 -19.15
N HIS A 146 7.76 4.94 -18.12
CA HIS A 146 8.62 5.69 -17.22
C HIS A 146 8.75 5.01 -15.86
N CYS A 147 9.96 4.95 -15.33
CA CYS A 147 10.20 4.40 -14.02
C CYS A 147 9.78 5.41 -12.94
N PRO A 148 8.93 5.04 -11.96
CA PRO A 148 8.47 5.94 -10.90
C PRO A 148 9.61 6.51 -10.04
N ALA A 149 10.70 5.75 -9.88
CA ALA A 149 11.88 6.16 -9.12
C ALA A 149 12.78 7.16 -9.88
N CYS A 150 12.62 7.26 -11.21
CA CYS A 150 13.48 8.09 -12.04
C CYS A 150 13.14 9.58 -11.85
N ARG A 151 14.06 10.32 -11.22
CA ARG A 151 13.89 11.77 -10.96
C ARG A 151 14.03 12.64 -12.20
N LYS A 152 14.70 12.16 -13.24
CA LYS A 152 14.96 12.90 -14.49
C LYS A 152 14.04 12.39 -15.59
N ARG A 153 12.77 12.80 -15.54
CA ARG A 153 11.80 12.49 -16.59
C ARG A 153 12.15 13.26 -17.86
N GLN A 154 12.48 12.54 -18.93
CA GLN A 154 12.56 13.08 -20.28
C GLN A 154 11.36 12.55 -21.07
N LYS A 155 10.64 13.43 -21.76
CA LYS A 155 9.35 13.13 -22.43
C LYS A 155 9.40 11.99 -23.48
N GLU A 156 10.59 11.65 -23.96
CA GLU A 156 10.80 10.65 -25.03
C GLU A 156 11.59 9.42 -24.55
N ARG A 157 11.95 9.35 -23.26
CA ARG A 157 12.81 8.29 -22.74
C ARG A 157 11.98 7.13 -22.21
N CYS A 158 12.08 5.97 -22.85
CA CYS A 158 11.67 4.69 -22.23
C CYS A 158 12.69 4.31 -21.16
N ASP A 159 12.23 4.05 -19.94
CA ASP A 159 13.08 3.70 -18.81
C ASP A 159 13.32 2.18 -18.69
N TYR A 160 12.68 1.38 -19.55
CA TYR A 160 12.85 -0.06 -19.66
C TYR A 160 13.64 -0.45 -20.92
N LEU A 161 14.38 -1.55 -20.84
CA LEU A 161 15.04 -2.25 -21.93
C LEU A 161 14.16 -3.45 -22.33
N TYR A 162 13.90 -3.59 -23.61
CA TYR A 162 12.99 -4.59 -24.16
C TYR A 162 13.72 -5.49 -25.15
N TYR A 163 13.46 -6.79 -25.03
CA TYR A 163 14.16 -7.85 -25.78
C TYR A 163 13.19 -8.78 -26.52
N GLY A 164 11.91 -8.46 -26.60
CA GLY A 164 10.92 -9.35 -27.22
C GLY A 164 10.80 -9.25 -28.74
N ALA A 165 11.60 -8.40 -29.40
CA ALA A 165 11.54 -8.22 -30.84
C ALA A 165 11.84 -9.54 -31.57
N GLY A 166 10.91 -9.97 -32.43
CA GLY A 166 11.03 -11.23 -33.18
C GLY A 166 10.56 -12.48 -32.42
N LEU A 167 10.08 -12.34 -31.18
CA LEU A 167 9.43 -13.46 -30.48
C LEU A 167 8.03 -13.72 -31.02
N ILE A 168 7.59 -14.97 -30.88
CA ILE A 168 6.24 -15.43 -31.24
C ILE A 168 5.58 -16.04 -30.01
N LYS A 169 4.37 -15.60 -29.72
CA LYS A 169 3.53 -16.08 -28.62
C LYS A 169 3.30 -17.59 -28.71
N GLY A 170 3.57 -18.31 -27.63
CA GLY A 170 3.51 -19.77 -27.54
C GLY A 170 4.75 -20.50 -28.09
N ARG A 171 5.77 -19.77 -28.55
CA ARG A 171 7.05 -20.33 -29.04
C ARG A 171 8.25 -19.62 -28.41
N GLU A 172 8.05 -18.98 -27.27
CA GLU A 172 9.10 -18.27 -26.57
C GLU A 172 10.13 -19.23 -25.97
N PRO A 173 11.43 -18.89 -25.97
CA PRO A 173 12.42 -19.67 -25.27
C PRO A 173 12.13 -19.70 -23.77
N MET A 174 12.43 -20.83 -23.12
CA MET A 174 12.38 -20.92 -21.67
C MET A 174 13.44 -20.02 -21.05
N ASP A 175 13.09 -19.39 -19.93
CA ASP A 175 14.00 -18.51 -19.18
C ASP A 175 14.52 -17.32 -20.00
N TYR A 176 13.66 -16.78 -20.88
CA TYR A 176 14.05 -15.69 -21.76
C TYR A 176 13.83 -14.33 -21.10
N LEU A 177 14.87 -13.51 -21.02
CA LEU A 177 14.76 -12.13 -20.52
C LEU A 177 13.97 -11.29 -21.52
N LEU A 178 12.74 -10.91 -21.18
CA LEU A 178 11.89 -10.08 -22.04
C LEU A 178 12.05 -8.59 -21.77
N LEU A 179 12.10 -8.22 -20.49
CA LEU A 179 12.08 -6.81 -20.07
C LEU A 179 13.01 -6.61 -18.88
N GLN A 180 13.71 -5.48 -18.87
CA GLN A 180 14.66 -5.13 -17.82
C GLN A 180 14.59 -3.64 -17.52
N ASP A 181 14.61 -3.29 -16.24
CA ASP A 181 14.72 -1.90 -15.82
C ASP A 181 16.13 -1.34 -16.10
N LYS A 182 16.25 -0.08 -16.55
CA LYS A 182 17.57 0.53 -16.80
C LYS A 182 18.33 0.76 -15.51
N LEU A 183 19.65 0.57 -15.57
CA LEU A 183 20.56 0.94 -14.49
C LEU A 183 20.42 2.44 -14.18
N TYR A 184 20.58 2.78 -12.90
CA TYR A 184 20.49 4.15 -12.37
C TYR A 184 19.11 4.81 -12.42
N ASN A 185 18.03 4.06 -12.69
CA ASN A 185 16.67 4.58 -12.50
C ASN A 185 16.29 4.75 -11.03
N HIS A 186 16.88 3.93 -10.15
CA HIS A 186 16.62 3.94 -8.71
C HIS A 186 17.75 4.62 -7.94
N LYS A 187 17.46 5.09 -6.72
CA LYS A 187 18.48 5.66 -5.82
C LYS A 187 19.57 4.64 -5.52
N GLU A 188 19.17 3.40 -5.34
CA GLU A 188 20.05 2.24 -5.28
C GLU A 188 20.59 2.00 -6.69
N LYS A 189 21.77 2.55 -6.99
CA LYS A 189 22.36 2.55 -8.33
C LYS A 189 22.50 1.17 -8.98
N ARG A 190 22.51 0.10 -8.17
CA ARG A 190 22.61 -1.30 -8.61
C ARG A 190 21.28 -2.04 -8.66
N PHE A 191 20.20 -1.42 -8.16
CA PHE A 191 18.90 -2.05 -8.19
C PHE A 191 18.41 -2.23 -9.62
N GLN A 192 17.94 -3.42 -9.92
CA GLN A 192 17.41 -3.75 -11.22
C GLN A 192 16.35 -4.84 -11.12
N SER A 193 15.21 -4.61 -11.77
CA SER A 193 14.18 -5.62 -11.97
C SER A 193 14.29 -6.21 -13.37
N LYS A 194 14.20 -7.53 -13.47
CA LYS A 194 14.25 -8.30 -14.72
C LYS A 194 13.01 -9.19 -14.80
N LEU A 195 12.34 -9.19 -15.94
CA LEU A 195 11.19 -10.04 -16.22
C LEU A 195 11.62 -11.09 -17.24
N PHE A 196 11.51 -12.35 -16.82
CA PHE A 196 11.82 -13.53 -17.60
C PHE A 196 10.53 -14.25 -17.97
N LEU A 197 10.47 -14.78 -19.18
CA LEU A 197 9.40 -15.67 -19.63
C LEU A 197 9.64 -17.09 -19.09
N ASP A 198 8.56 -17.70 -18.59
CA ASP A 198 8.57 -19.06 -18.03
C ASP A 198 7.44 -19.89 -18.66
N LYS A 199 7.41 -21.20 -18.39
CA LYS A 199 6.51 -22.17 -19.07
C LYS A 199 5.05 -21.74 -19.19
N ASN A 200 4.52 -21.08 -18.16
CA ASN A 200 3.10 -20.75 -18.06
C ASN A 200 2.82 -19.25 -17.95
N ASP A 201 3.84 -18.42 -17.68
CA ASP A 201 3.66 -16.97 -17.48
C ASP A 201 5.04 -16.26 -17.51
N PHE A 202 5.35 -15.46 -16.49
CA PHE A 202 6.64 -14.79 -16.32
C PHE A 202 7.06 -14.83 -14.85
N ARG A 203 8.36 -14.64 -14.62
CA ARG A 203 8.91 -14.37 -13.29
C ARG A 203 9.66 -13.05 -13.28
N ILE A 204 9.63 -12.35 -12.14
CA ILE A 204 10.37 -11.10 -11.96
C ILE A 204 11.42 -11.30 -10.89
N GLU A 205 12.67 -11.06 -11.25
CA GLU A 205 13.81 -11.10 -10.34
C GLU A 205 14.28 -9.69 -10.02
N GLN A 206 14.51 -9.43 -8.74
CA GLN A 206 15.07 -8.16 -8.26
C GLN A 206 16.50 -8.38 -7.80
N LYS A 207 17.44 -7.64 -8.38
CA LYS A 207 18.80 -7.55 -7.87
C LYS A 207 18.92 -6.28 -7.04
N ILE A 208 19.32 -6.40 -5.78
CA ILE A 208 19.56 -5.29 -4.84
C ILE A 208 21.07 -5.02 -4.76
#